data_AF-A0A920VZ92-F1
#
_entry.id   AF-A0A920VZ92-F1
#
_cell.length_a   1.000
_cell.length_b   1.000
_cell.length_c   1.000
_cell.angle_alpha   90.00
_cell.angle_beta   90.00
_cell.angle_gamma   90.00
#
_symmetry.space_group_name_H-M   'P 1'
#
loop_
_entity.id
_entity.type
_entity.pdbx_description
1 polymer ?
#
loop_
_entity_poly.entity_id
_entity_poly.type
_entity_poly.pdbx_seq_one_letter_code
_entity_poly.pdbx_strand_id
1 'polypeptide(L)'
;MSRIDVWLNESGMGKVVRQESVGGGCIKKSERLHLDSGLTVFLKQNSAAPVDMFQAEAIGLQALAARNAIKIPDVIHWEEDFLLIEDLGQGSTSYSFWKSLGEGLAKLHSETIPQFGFSMDNYCGSTSQENTITDDGFEFFANYRILKLASSAFHRNLLERQDLTALESIAANLSQLIPPQDAVLIHGDLWSGNIHCPKVEMRP
;
A
#
# COMPACT_ATOMS: atom_id res chain seq x y z
N MET A 1 -5.91 2.65 29.12
CA MET A 1 -4.82 3.19 28.30
C MET A 1 -4.78 2.36 27.03
N SER A 2 -4.73 2.98 25.84
CA SER A 2 -4.77 2.21 24.58
C SER A 2 -3.45 1.46 24.36
N ARG A 3 -3.45 0.39 23.54
CA ARG A 3 -2.21 -0.32 23.16
C ARG A 3 -1.18 0.64 22.54
N ILE A 4 -1.67 1.62 21.78
CA ILE A 4 -0.87 2.67 21.14
C ILE A 4 -0.19 3.53 22.21
N ASP A 5 -0.93 4.01 23.22
CA ASP A 5 -0.36 4.84 24.30
C ASP A 5 0.69 4.08 25.11
N VAL A 6 0.45 2.79 25.37
CA VAL A 6 1.41 1.92 26.08
C VAL A 6 2.70 1.80 25.27
N TRP A 7 2.59 1.44 23.99
CA TRP A 7 3.76 1.27 23.13
C TRP A 7 4.53 2.57 22.92
N LEU A 8 3.86 3.71 22.70
CA LEU A 8 4.51 5.01 22.54
C LEU A 8 5.29 5.43 23.80
N ASN A 9 4.75 5.13 24.98
CA ASN A 9 5.42 5.44 26.23
C ASN A 9 6.61 4.49 26.49
N GLU A 10 6.45 3.19 26.24
CA GLU A 10 7.51 2.18 26.41
C GLU A 10 8.66 2.34 25.42
N SER A 11 8.37 2.76 24.19
CA SER A 11 9.37 3.08 23.16
C SER A 11 10.09 4.42 23.40
N GLY A 12 9.68 5.20 24.39
CA GLY A 12 10.25 6.50 24.70
C GLY A 12 9.86 7.62 23.72
N MET A 13 8.87 7.38 22.85
CA MET A 13 8.37 8.39 21.92
C MET A 13 7.51 9.46 22.61
N GLY A 14 7.00 9.17 23.80
CA GLY A 14 6.23 10.09 24.62
C GLY A 14 4.73 9.78 24.62
N LYS A 15 3.92 10.77 24.98
CA LYS A 15 2.45 10.64 25.10
C LYS A 15 1.75 11.45 24.05
N VAL A 16 0.63 10.94 23.56
CA VAL A 16 -0.23 11.69 22.63
C VAL A 16 -0.83 12.90 23.36
N VAL A 17 -0.53 14.11 22.87
CA VAL A 17 -1.08 15.38 23.37
C VAL A 17 -2.15 15.97 22.45
N ARG A 18 -2.17 15.58 21.18
CA ARG A 18 -3.16 16.02 20.20
C ARG A 18 -3.31 15.00 19.08
N GLN A 19 -4.54 14.84 18.60
CA GLN A 19 -4.88 13.98 17.47
C GLN A 19 -5.59 14.81 16.40
N GLU A 20 -5.20 14.64 15.14
CA GLU A 20 -5.88 15.23 13.98
C GLU A 20 -6.34 14.10 13.06
N SER A 21 -7.64 14.00 12.80
CA SER A 21 -8.13 13.08 11.77
C SER A 21 -7.71 13.57 10.39
N VAL A 22 -7.10 12.68 9.61
CA VAL A 22 -6.73 12.92 8.22
C VAL A 22 -7.71 12.17 7.33
N GLY A 23 -8.26 12.84 6.32
CA GLY A 23 -9.32 12.30 5.48
C GLY A 23 -8.99 10.90 4.93
N GLY A 24 -9.95 9.98 5.07
CA GLY A 24 -9.89 8.59 4.65
C GLY A 24 -11.24 7.94 5.00
N GLY A 25 -11.79 7.13 4.11
CA GLY A 25 -13.19 6.67 4.17
C GLY A 25 -13.61 5.97 5.49
N CYS A 26 -14.93 5.87 5.68
CA CYS A 26 -15.67 5.54 6.92
C CYS A 26 -15.29 4.28 7.74
N ILE A 27 -14.25 3.51 7.36
CA ILE A 27 -13.89 2.22 7.97
C ILE A 27 -12.50 2.24 8.61
N LYS A 28 -11.54 3.02 8.09
CA LYS A 28 -10.16 3.10 8.63
C LYS A 28 -9.96 4.44 9.32
N LYS A 29 -9.51 4.41 10.57
CA LYS A 29 -9.13 5.62 11.31
C LYS A 29 -7.70 6.00 10.89
N SER A 30 -7.57 7.10 10.16
CA SER A 30 -6.28 7.67 9.77
C SER A 30 -6.06 8.97 10.53
N GLU A 31 -5.02 9.04 11.33
CA GLU A 31 -4.79 10.15 12.25
C GLU A 31 -3.33 10.56 12.30
N ARG A 32 -3.10 11.86 12.48
CA ARG A 32 -1.82 12.40 12.90
C ARG A 32 -1.82 12.51 14.42
N LEU A 33 -0.85 11.89 15.08
CA LEU A 33 -0.65 11.96 16.52
C LEU A 33 0.52 12.88 16.83
N HIS A 34 0.26 13.95 17.57
CA HIS A 34 1.32 14.82 18.10
C HIS A 34 1.68 14.36 19.50
N LEU A 35 2.98 14.20 19.75
CA LEU A 35 3.50 13.70 21.02
C LEU A 35 4.09 14.84 21.88
N ASP A 36 4.09 14.68 23.20
CA ASP A 36 4.70 15.63 24.14
C ASP A 36 6.23 15.78 23.96
N SER A 37 6.87 14.79 23.34
CA SER A 37 8.27 14.84 22.89
C SER A 37 8.53 15.83 21.76
N GLY A 38 7.48 16.35 21.12
CA GLY A 38 7.55 17.18 19.91
C GLY A 38 7.54 16.38 18.61
N LEU A 39 7.61 15.05 18.67
CA LEU A 39 7.46 14.17 17.51
C LEU A 39 6.02 14.14 17.02
N THR A 40 5.86 13.81 15.73
CA THR A 40 4.55 13.55 15.13
C THR A 40 4.62 12.25 14.34
N VAL A 41 3.61 11.39 14.51
CA VAL A 41 3.50 10.11 13.82
C VAL A 41 2.14 9.98 13.12
N PHE A 42 2.06 9.17 12.08
CA PHE A 42 0.82 8.87 11.38
C PHE A 42 0.32 7.49 11.80
N LEU A 43 -0.91 7.44 12.30
CA LEU A 43 -1.61 6.24 12.74
C LEU A 43 -2.61 5.81 11.66
N LYS A 44 -2.53 4.54 11.27
CA LYS A 44 -3.62 3.83 10.60
C LYS A 44 -4.17 2.79 11.58
N GLN A 45 -5.47 2.80 11.83
CA GLN A 45 -6.10 1.86 12.76
C GLN A 45 -7.42 1.31 12.19
N ASN A 46 -7.63 0.01 12.37
CA ASN A 46 -8.86 -0.68 12.03
C ASN A 46 -9.02 -1.94 12.89
N SER A 47 -9.93 -1.90 13.87
CA SER A 47 -10.18 -3.02 14.77
C SER A 47 -10.86 -4.23 14.11
N ALA A 48 -11.39 -4.07 12.90
CA ALA A 48 -11.98 -5.14 12.10
C ALA A 48 -11.04 -5.61 10.96
N ALA A 49 -9.77 -5.19 10.97
CA ALA A 49 -8.79 -5.65 10.01
C ALA A 49 -8.48 -7.15 10.20
N PRO A 50 -8.18 -7.88 9.11
CA PRO A 50 -7.43 -9.13 9.21
C PRO A 50 -6.13 -8.94 9.98
N VAL A 51 -5.74 -9.93 10.77
CA VAL A 51 -4.60 -9.88 11.71
C VAL A 51 -3.26 -9.55 11.06
N ASP A 52 -3.11 -9.86 9.78
CA ASP A 52 -1.91 -9.69 8.97
C ASP A 52 -1.94 -8.44 8.08
N MET A 53 -3.04 -7.68 8.03
CA MET A 53 -3.19 -6.53 7.14
C MET A 53 -2.12 -5.46 7.35
N PHE A 54 -1.89 -5.06 8.60
CA PHE A 54 -0.89 -4.02 8.91
C PHE A 54 0.54 -4.55 8.82
N GLN A 55 0.76 -5.84 9.07
CA GLN A 55 2.04 -6.49 8.80
C GLN A 55 2.35 -6.48 7.29
N ALA A 56 1.39 -6.85 6.44
CA ALA A 56 1.53 -6.84 4.99
C ALA A 56 1.83 -5.44 4.46
N GLU A 57 1.14 -4.42 4.98
CA GLU A 57 1.39 -3.03 4.64
C GLU A 57 2.79 -2.56 5.08
N ALA A 58 3.20 -2.89 6.31
CA ALA A 58 4.54 -2.58 6.81
C ALA A 58 5.65 -3.20 5.94
N ILE A 59 5.51 -4.47 5.57
CA ILE A 59 6.49 -5.17 4.72
C ILE A 59 6.52 -4.57 3.30
N GLY A 60 5.36 -4.21 2.75
CA GLY A 60 5.27 -3.50 1.47
C GLY A 60 5.98 -2.14 1.49
N LEU A 61 5.75 -1.33 2.54
CA LEU A 61 6.42 -0.04 2.73
C LEU A 61 7.94 -0.21 2.84
N GLN A 62 8.41 -1.17 3.64
CA GLN A 62 9.84 -1.45 3.79
C GLN A 62 10.48 -1.88 2.46
N ALA A 63 9.81 -2.71 1.67
CA ALA A 63 10.30 -3.13 0.36
C ALA A 63 10.41 -1.96 -0.64
N LEU A 64 9.42 -1.06 -0.65
CA LEU A 64 9.46 0.14 -1.48
C LEU A 64 10.55 1.11 -1.02
N ALA A 65 10.69 1.32 0.29
CA ALA A 65 11.70 2.20 0.87
C ALA A 65 13.13 1.73 0.55
N ALA A 66 13.37 0.41 0.55
CA ALA A 66 14.66 -0.19 0.24
C ALA A 66 15.18 0.15 -1.18
N ARG A 67 14.29 0.47 -2.12
CA ARG A 67 14.66 0.87 -3.49
C ARG A 67 15.19 2.30 -3.59
N ASN A 68 14.95 3.13 -2.56
CA ASN A 68 15.39 4.53 -2.51
C ASN A 68 15.07 5.29 -3.83
N ALA A 69 13.87 5.04 -4.36
CA ALA A 69 13.42 5.55 -5.65
C ALA A 69 12.43 6.72 -5.50
N ILE A 70 11.55 6.62 -4.50
CA ILE A 70 10.59 7.64 -4.09
C ILE A 70 10.60 7.74 -2.56
N LYS A 71 10.16 8.88 -2.00
CA LYS A 71 10.00 9.00 -0.54
C LYS A 71 8.83 8.11 -0.11
N ILE A 72 9.14 7.12 0.71
CA ILE A 72 8.20 6.25 1.39
C ILE A 72 8.27 6.60 2.89
N PRO A 73 7.12 6.65 3.62
CA PRO A 73 7.15 6.86 5.05
C PRO A 73 7.80 5.67 5.75
N ASP A 74 8.69 5.95 6.70
CA ASP A 74 9.33 4.91 7.50
C ASP A 74 8.31 4.19 8.38
N VAL A 75 8.42 2.87 8.47
CA VAL A 75 7.60 2.06 9.38
C VAL A 75 8.17 2.18 10.80
N ILE A 76 7.34 2.65 11.73
CA ILE A 76 7.72 2.83 13.13
C ILE A 76 7.34 1.58 13.94
N HIS A 77 6.09 1.14 13.83
CA HIS A 77 5.58 -0.05 14.52
C HIS A 77 4.28 -0.54 13.91
N TRP A 78 3.95 -1.81 14.06
CA TRP A 78 2.67 -2.36 13.66
C TRP A 78 2.20 -3.43 14.64
N GLU A 79 0.89 -3.57 14.71
CA GLU A 79 0.16 -4.59 15.46
C GLU A 79 -1.02 -5.06 14.61
N GLU A 80 -1.75 -6.07 15.08
CA GLU A 80 -2.92 -6.62 14.37
C GLU A 80 -3.97 -5.57 13.99
N ASP A 81 -4.15 -4.53 14.82
CA ASP A 81 -5.20 -3.53 14.66
C ASP A 81 -4.70 -2.13 14.27
N PHE A 82 -3.38 -1.89 14.22
CA PHE A 82 -2.84 -0.60 13.82
C PHE A 82 -1.42 -0.64 13.21
N LEU A 83 -1.08 0.43 12.50
CA LEU A 83 0.23 0.72 11.94
C LEU A 83 0.60 2.17 12.26
N LEU A 84 1.79 2.37 12.82
CA LEU A 84 2.45 3.65 13.03
C LEU A 84 3.55 3.84 11.98
N ILE A 85 3.50 4.96 11.27
CA ILE A 85 4.51 5.35 10.27
C ILE A 85 4.95 6.80 10.47
N GLU A 86 6.05 7.16 9.84
CA GLU A 86 6.53 8.54 9.72
C GLU A 86 5.41 9.46 9.20
N ASP A 87 5.18 10.57 9.91
CA ASP A 87 4.34 11.65 9.37
C ASP A 87 5.17 12.52 8.42
N LEU A 88 4.86 12.42 7.14
CA LEU A 88 5.49 13.22 6.08
C LEU A 88 5.05 14.70 6.09
N GLY A 89 4.22 15.11 7.04
CA GLY A 89 3.70 16.47 7.17
C GLY A 89 2.63 16.78 6.13
N GLN A 90 2.49 18.06 5.75
CA GLN A 90 1.54 18.47 4.71
C GLN A 90 2.21 19.48 3.78
N GLY A 91 2.42 19.09 2.52
CA GLY A 91 2.87 19.95 1.44
C GLY A 91 1.76 20.27 0.44
N SER A 92 2.05 21.19 -0.48
CA SER A 92 1.20 21.47 -1.64
C SER A 92 1.83 20.88 -2.90
N THR A 93 1.02 20.21 -3.71
CA THR A 93 1.49 19.68 -4.99
C THR A 93 1.88 20.81 -5.92
N SER A 94 3.01 20.66 -6.59
CA SER A 94 3.49 21.55 -7.64
C SER A 94 3.78 20.75 -8.92
N TYR A 95 4.06 21.43 -10.02
CA TYR A 95 4.57 20.75 -11.23
C TYR A 95 5.87 19.97 -10.94
N SER A 96 6.77 20.54 -10.13
CA SER A 96 8.03 19.87 -9.77
C SER A 96 7.82 18.61 -8.93
N PHE A 97 6.80 18.58 -8.06
CA PHE A 97 6.40 17.38 -7.34
C PHE A 97 6.01 16.25 -8.29
N TRP A 98 5.09 16.51 -9.22
CA TRP A 98 4.62 15.50 -10.18
C TRP A 98 5.73 14.99 -11.08
N LYS A 99 6.62 15.89 -11.53
CA LYS A 99 7.82 15.50 -12.28
C LYS A 99 8.71 14.57 -11.46
N SER A 100 9.02 14.93 -10.21
CA SER A 100 9.89 14.13 -9.33
C SER A 100 9.27 12.76 -9.00
N LEU A 101 7.94 12.72 -8.79
CA LEU A 101 7.21 11.48 -8.59
C LEU A 101 7.30 10.57 -9.82
N GLY A 102 7.10 11.11 -11.03
CA GLY A 102 7.22 10.34 -12.27
C GLY A 102 8.62 9.78 -12.48
N GLU A 103 9.66 10.59 -12.26
CA GLU A 103 11.07 10.16 -12.35
C GLU A 103 11.40 9.07 -11.33
N GLY A 104 10.92 9.22 -10.09
CA GLY A 104 11.11 8.21 -9.04
C GLY A 104 10.36 6.91 -9.32
N LEU A 105 9.15 6.95 -9.85
CA LEU A 105 8.41 5.75 -10.27
C LEU A 105 9.09 5.04 -11.43
N ALA A 106 9.61 5.79 -12.41
CA ALA A 106 10.40 5.21 -13.50
C ALA A 106 11.67 4.52 -12.97
N LYS A 107 12.36 5.14 -12.00
CA LYS A 107 13.50 4.52 -11.31
C LYS A 107 13.09 3.24 -10.57
N LEU A 108 11.98 3.26 -9.84
CA LEU A 108 11.46 2.09 -9.12
C LEU A 108 11.20 0.93 -10.08
N HIS A 109 10.52 1.21 -11.19
CA HIS A 109 10.15 0.19 -12.19
C HIS A 109 11.31 -0.23 -13.10
N SER A 110 12.45 0.47 -13.08
CA SER A 110 13.62 0.07 -13.88
C SER A 110 14.36 -1.15 -13.33
N GLU A 111 14.11 -1.51 -12.07
CA GLU A 111 14.75 -2.63 -11.40
C GLU A 111 13.90 -3.90 -11.52
N THR A 112 14.34 -4.80 -12.40
CA THR A 112 13.68 -6.09 -12.62
C THR A 112 14.03 -7.11 -11.54
N ILE A 113 13.11 -8.03 -11.32
CA ILE A 113 13.19 -9.13 -10.35
C ILE A 113 12.92 -10.43 -11.12
N PRO A 114 13.51 -11.58 -10.72
CA PRO A 114 13.38 -12.81 -11.51
C PRO A 114 11.95 -13.35 -11.66
N GLN A 115 11.05 -13.04 -10.72
CA GLN A 115 9.73 -13.70 -10.62
C GLN A 115 8.65 -12.71 -10.20
N PHE A 116 7.42 -13.00 -10.61
CA PHE A 116 6.20 -12.29 -10.20
C PHE A 116 5.73 -12.76 -8.84
N GLY A 117 4.86 -11.97 -8.21
CA GLY A 117 4.40 -12.21 -6.84
C GLY A 117 5.21 -11.44 -5.82
N PHE A 118 5.10 -11.84 -4.56
CA PHE A 118 5.72 -11.14 -3.45
C PHE A 118 5.98 -12.10 -2.28
N SER A 119 6.78 -11.64 -1.31
CA SER A 119 7.18 -12.44 -0.15
C SER A 119 6.01 -12.90 0.74
N MET A 120 4.87 -12.24 0.65
CA MET A 120 3.64 -12.59 1.36
C MET A 120 2.41 -12.08 0.62
N ASP A 121 1.26 -12.70 0.90
CA ASP A 121 -0.05 -12.20 0.52
C ASP A 121 -0.31 -10.84 1.19
N ASN A 122 -1.09 -9.99 0.52
CA ASN A 122 -1.39 -8.65 1.01
C ASN A 122 -2.81 -8.22 0.62
N TYR A 123 -3.06 -6.90 0.66
CA TYR A 123 -4.40 -6.35 0.47
C TYR A 123 -4.38 -5.14 -0.47
N CYS A 124 -5.37 -5.09 -1.37
CA CYS A 124 -5.75 -3.87 -2.07
C CYS A 124 -7.09 -3.39 -1.52
N GLY A 125 -7.04 -2.33 -0.70
CA GLY A 125 -8.17 -1.93 0.14
C GLY A 125 -8.51 -3.00 1.18
N SER A 126 -9.67 -3.63 1.06
CA SER A 126 -10.11 -4.79 1.87
C SER A 126 -10.04 -6.11 1.12
N THR A 127 -9.61 -6.10 -0.15
CA THR A 127 -9.52 -7.29 -0.99
C THR A 127 -8.18 -7.96 -0.75
N SER A 128 -8.19 -9.21 -0.28
CA SER A 128 -7.00 -10.04 -0.18
C SER A 128 -6.41 -10.32 -1.57
N GLN A 129 -5.09 -10.26 -1.68
CA GLN A 129 -4.32 -10.52 -2.88
C GLN A 129 -3.32 -11.63 -2.60
N GLU A 130 -3.51 -12.75 -3.28
CA GLU A 130 -2.54 -13.83 -3.31
C GLU A 130 -1.31 -13.39 -4.11
N ASN A 131 -0.13 -13.65 -3.56
CA ASN A 131 1.16 -13.23 -4.09
C ASN A 131 2.09 -14.42 -4.34
N THR A 132 1.52 -15.60 -4.57
CA THR A 132 2.24 -16.80 -5.00
C THR A 132 3.22 -16.47 -6.12
N ILE A 133 4.45 -16.94 -5.94
CA ILE A 133 5.55 -16.69 -6.86
C ILE A 133 5.35 -17.47 -8.16
N THR A 134 5.51 -16.80 -9.31
CA THR A 134 5.48 -17.43 -10.64
C THR A 134 6.57 -16.87 -11.55
N ASP A 135 7.00 -17.68 -12.52
CA ASP A 135 7.94 -17.26 -13.55
C ASP A 135 7.25 -16.57 -14.75
N ASP A 136 5.95 -16.82 -14.95
CA ASP A 136 5.15 -16.25 -16.03
C ASP A 136 4.22 -15.14 -15.49
N GLY A 137 4.38 -13.93 -16.03
CA GLY A 137 3.57 -12.76 -15.68
C GLY A 137 2.14 -12.81 -16.21
N PHE A 138 1.91 -13.50 -17.34
CA PHE A 138 0.56 -13.73 -17.84
C PHE A 138 -0.19 -14.69 -16.93
N GLU A 139 0.46 -15.78 -16.51
CA GLU A 139 -0.08 -16.71 -15.52
C GLU A 139 -0.40 -15.97 -14.21
N PHE A 140 0.55 -15.16 -13.72
CA PHE A 140 0.37 -14.40 -12.49
C PHE A 140 -0.86 -13.50 -12.54
N PHE A 141 -0.95 -12.68 -13.59
CA PHE A 141 -2.00 -11.68 -13.73
C PHE A 141 -3.36 -12.32 -14.01
N ALA A 142 -3.41 -13.36 -14.84
CA ALA A 142 -4.63 -14.13 -15.10
C ALA A 142 -5.18 -14.73 -13.80
N ASN A 143 -4.36 -15.53 -13.10
CA ASN A 143 -4.82 -16.32 -11.98
C ASN A 143 -5.01 -15.48 -10.71
N TYR A 144 -4.00 -14.70 -10.32
CA TYR A 144 -3.96 -14.03 -9.01
C TYR A 144 -4.44 -12.58 -9.01
N ARG A 145 -4.82 -12.02 -10.17
CA ARG A 145 -5.42 -10.68 -10.26
C ARG A 145 -6.81 -10.69 -10.89
N ILE A 146 -6.94 -11.20 -12.11
CA ILE A 146 -8.23 -11.19 -12.81
C ILE A 146 -9.17 -12.26 -12.25
N LEU A 147 -8.80 -13.54 -12.34
CA LEU A 147 -9.72 -14.65 -12.05
C LEU A 147 -10.08 -14.73 -10.57
N LYS A 148 -9.13 -14.55 -9.65
CA LYS A 148 -9.42 -14.52 -8.21
C LYS A 148 -10.47 -13.46 -7.84
N LEU A 149 -10.33 -12.24 -8.38
CA LEU A 149 -11.28 -11.18 -8.12
C LEU A 149 -12.63 -11.45 -8.81
N ALA A 150 -12.60 -11.91 -10.06
CA ALA A 150 -13.80 -12.24 -10.84
C ALA A 150 -14.62 -13.35 -10.15
N SER A 151 -13.99 -14.44 -9.73
CA SER A 151 -14.64 -15.53 -9.00
C SER A 151 -15.21 -15.05 -7.67
N SER A 152 -14.46 -14.27 -6.89
CA SER A 152 -14.95 -13.69 -5.63
C SER A 152 -16.18 -12.79 -5.84
N ALA A 153 -16.13 -11.91 -6.84
CA ALA A 153 -17.23 -11.03 -7.18
C ALA A 153 -18.47 -11.82 -7.68
N PHE A 154 -18.27 -12.84 -8.50
CA PHE A 154 -19.34 -13.73 -8.97
C PHE A 154 -20.00 -14.49 -7.82
N HIS A 155 -19.23 -15.10 -6.91
CA HIS A 155 -19.77 -15.79 -5.73
C HIS A 155 -20.54 -14.86 -4.78
N ARG A 156 -20.24 -13.56 -4.81
CA ARG A 156 -20.95 -12.52 -4.06
C ARG A 156 -22.14 -11.92 -4.83
N ASN A 157 -22.47 -12.46 -6.00
CA ASN A 157 -23.52 -11.96 -6.91
C ASN A 157 -23.29 -10.50 -7.35
N LEU A 158 -22.03 -10.06 -7.48
CA LEU A 158 -21.65 -8.75 -8.01
C LEU A 158 -21.37 -8.77 -9.51
N LEU A 159 -21.28 -9.97 -10.09
CA LEU A 159 -21.09 -10.21 -11.52
C LEU A 159 -22.11 -11.23 -11.99
N GLU A 160 -22.57 -11.09 -13.23
CA GLU A 160 -23.37 -12.10 -13.91
C GLU A 160 -22.46 -13.14 -14.58
N ARG A 161 -23.05 -14.28 -15.00
CA ARG A 161 -22.30 -15.34 -15.69
C ARG A 161 -21.62 -14.85 -16.96
N GLN A 162 -22.25 -13.90 -17.67
CA GLN A 162 -21.68 -13.30 -18.88
C GLN A 162 -20.41 -12.49 -18.58
N ASP A 163 -20.39 -11.72 -17.49
CA ASP A 163 -19.22 -10.94 -17.09
C ASP A 163 -18.06 -11.85 -16.71
N LEU A 164 -18.34 -12.90 -15.95
CA LEU A 164 -17.33 -13.89 -15.57
C LEU A 164 -16.73 -14.57 -16.81
N THR A 165 -17.55 -14.98 -17.78
CA THR A 165 -17.06 -15.58 -19.03
C THR A 165 -16.23 -14.59 -19.85
N ALA A 166 -16.58 -13.31 -19.87
CA ALA A 166 -15.79 -12.28 -20.55
C ALA A 166 -14.40 -12.10 -19.88
N LEU A 167 -14.35 -12.08 -18.54
CA LEU A 167 -13.10 -11.99 -17.78
C LEU A 167 -12.22 -13.24 -17.95
N GLU A 168 -12.82 -14.43 -17.97
CA GLU A 168 -12.13 -15.69 -18.29
C GLU A 168 -11.51 -15.64 -19.70
N SER A 169 -12.23 -15.11 -20.68
CA SER A 169 -11.72 -14.94 -22.04
C SER A 169 -10.55 -13.96 -22.08
N ILE A 170 -10.61 -12.84 -21.37
CA ILE A 170 -9.50 -11.89 -21.27
C ILE A 170 -8.28 -12.56 -20.63
N ALA A 171 -8.46 -13.25 -19.50
CA ALA A 171 -7.40 -13.93 -18.78
C ALA A 171 -6.70 -15.00 -19.65
N ALA A 172 -7.47 -15.75 -20.44
CA ALA A 172 -6.94 -16.78 -21.34
C ALA A 172 -6.17 -16.22 -22.55
N ASN A 173 -6.36 -14.95 -22.90
CA ASN A 173 -5.79 -14.33 -24.11
C ASN A 173 -4.77 -13.22 -23.81
N LEU A 174 -4.30 -13.06 -22.57
CA LEU A 174 -3.40 -11.96 -22.19
C LEU A 174 -2.17 -11.84 -23.09
N SER A 175 -1.54 -12.96 -23.47
CA SER A 175 -0.35 -12.97 -24.35
C SER A 175 -0.60 -12.45 -25.76
N GLN A 176 -1.87 -12.38 -26.19
CA GLN A 176 -2.28 -11.78 -27.46
C GLN A 176 -2.71 -10.31 -27.30
N LEU A 177 -3.07 -9.89 -26.08
CA LEU A 177 -3.61 -8.57 -25.77
C LEU A 177 -2.54 -7.58 -25.32
N ILE A 178 -1.50 -8.06 -24.63
CA ILE A 178 -0.44 -7.24 -24.06
C ILE A 178 0.93 -7.92 -24.25
N PRO A 179 2.02 -7.13 -24.40
CA PRO A 179 3.36 -7.69 -24.53
C PRO A 179 3.83 -8.33 -23.22
N PRO A 180 4.78 -9.27 -23.26
CA PRO A 180 5.45 -9.76 -22.05
C PRO A 180 6.15 -8.59 -21.35
N GLN A 181 6.21 -8.64 -20.04
CA GLN A 181 6.89 -7.66 -19.18
C GLN A 181 7.77 -8.41 -18.19
N ASP A 182 8.83 -7.76 -17.70
CA ASP A 182 9.60 -8.29 -16.59
C ASP A 182 8.86 -8.03 -15.27
N ALA A 183 9.11 -8.87 -14.26
CA ALA A 183 8.61 -8.59 -12.92
C ALA A 183 9.38 -7.41 -12.31
N VAL A 184 8.65 -6.45 -11.75
CA VAL A 184 9.21 -5.26 -11.10
C VAL A 184 8.45 -4.99 -9.81
N LEU A 185 9.10 -4.31 -8.85
CA LEU A 185 8.40 -3.88 -7.65
C LEU A 185 7.46 -2.72 -7.99
N ILE A 186 6.19 -2.87 -7.63
CA ILE A 186 5.15 -1.84 -7.82
C ILE A 186 4.53 -1.45 -6.48
N HIS A 187 3.94 -0.25 -6.42
CA HIS A 187 3.14 0.17 -5.27
C HIS A 187 1.83 -0.66 -5.12
N GLY A 188 1.25 -1.13 -6.24
CA GLY A 188 0.06 -1.98 -6.23
C GLY A 188 -1.29 -1.26 -6.13
N ASP A 189 -1.35 -0.10 -5.47
CA ASP A 189 -2.56 0.74 -5.37
C ASP A 189 -2.26 2.25 -5.58
N LEU A 190 -1.63 2.61 -6.70
CA LEU A 190 -1.13 3.98 -6.91
C LEU A 190 -2.19 4.88 -7.58
N TRP A 191 -2.95 5.61 -6.77
CA TRP A 191 -3.91 6.62 -7.20
C TRP A 191 -3.79 7.89 -6.33
N SER A 192 -4.50 8.96 -6.68
CA SER A 192 -4.36 10.26 -6.02
C SER A 192 -4.61 10.23 -4.50
N GLY A 193 -5.41 9.29 -3.99
CA GLY A 193 -5.64 9.09 -2.55
C GLY A 193 -4.44 8.50 -1.80
N ASN A 194 -3.51 7.85 -2.49
CA ASN A 194 -2.29 7.27 -1.92
C ASN A 194 -1.01 8.07 -2.29
N ILE A 195 -1.18 9.24 -2.92
CA ILE A 195 -0.07 10.13 -3.25
C ILE A 195 -0.07 11.29 -2.25
N HIS A 196 0.99 11.37 -1.45
CA HIS A 196 1.15 12.41 -0.45
C HIS A 196 2.30 13.35 -0.81
N CYS A 197 2.04 14.65 -0.81
CA CYS A 197 3.09 15.65 -0.96
C CYS A 197 3.69 15.95 0.41
N PRO A 198 4.96 15.58 0.67
CA PRO A 198 5.57 15.84 1.96
C PRO A 198 5.72 17.35 2.17
N LYS A 199 5.79 17.77 3.43
CA LYS A 199 6.19 19.15 3.74
C LYS A 199 7.60 19.38 3.20
N VAL A 200 7.77 20.42 2.39
CA VAL A 200 9.10 20.81 1.92
C VAL A 200 9.86 21.35 3.13
N GLU A 201 10.86 20.61 3.60
CA GLU A 201 11.87 21.20 4.46
C GLU A 201 12.67 22.18 3.60
N MET A 202 12.60 23.48 3.91
CA MET A 202 13.64 24.38 3.47
C MET A 202 14.93 23.91 4.14
N ARG A 203 15.76 23.16 3.43
CA ARG A 203 17.15 22.97 3.87
C ARG A 203 17.81 24.36 3.80
N PRO A 204 18.47 24.81 4.88
CA PRO A 204 19.24 26.06 4.87
C PRO A 204 20.37 26.02 3.85
#